data_AF-A0A950ZDU1-F1
#
_entry.id   AF-A0A950ZDU1-F1
#
_cell.length_a   1.000
_cell.length_b   1.000
_cell.length_c   1.000
_cell.angle_alpha   90.00
_cell.angle_beta   90.00
_cell.angle_gamma   90.00
#
_symmetry.space_group_name_H-M   'P 1'
#
loop_
_entity.id
_entity.type
_entity.pdbx_description
1 polymer ?
#
loop_
_entity_poly.entity_id
_entity_poly.type
_entity_poly.pdbx_seq_one_letter_code
_entity_poly.pdbx_strand_id
1 'polypeptide(L)'
;MKRPLVLIGGLAARDRARVKAFALRLNAPVYAEPLSGLREDRELPLITSGERMLARGNFDGVVRVGNVPTLRFWRDLESNDLPVVHYSALPFTGLTRGELRPLDALPERRPMRRDEAFFARDREYAERFAKILDEEPHSELAMFRALSLELRVETRVYLGNSLPIREWDLAATRAPRGFTYEANRGANGIDGQLSTFFGWCEPSRDNVCIVGDLTAIYDLNAPWIVPQLGHRRFRIIIINNRGGRIFSRVGSLRALDPKLRERLIENVHEVHFQRWARMWDIDVTELLPDEESSKRAWQKYDELWA
;
A
#
# COMPACT_ATOMS: atom_id res chain seq x y z
N MET A 1 -0.84 25.12 -12.52
CA MET A 1 -1.75 24.22 -11.80
C MET A 1 -2.63 25.04 -10.88
N LYS A 2 -3.91 25.13 -11.22
CA LYS A 2 -5.03 25.70 -10.46
C LYS A 2 -5.72 24.62 -9.61
N ARG A 3 -5.58 23.32 -9.94
CA ARG A 3 -6.15 22.19 -9.22
C ARG A 3 -5.21 20.96 -9.26
N PRO A 4 -4.03 21.04 -8.64
CA PRO A 4 -3.09 19.93 -8.59
C PRO A 4 -3.58 18.83 -7.65
N LEU A 5 -3.21 17.59 -7.95
CA LEU A 5 -3.19 16.47 -7.01
C LEU A 5 -1.80 16.41 -6.37
N VAL A 6 -1.73 16.31 -5.04
CA VAL A 6 -0.47 16.04 -4.33
C VAL A 6 -0.38 14.54 -4.05
N LEU A 7 0.64 13.88 -4.58
CA LEU A 7 0.93 12.48 -4.29
C LEU A 7 2.15 12.40 -3.38
N ILE A 8 1.97 11.89 -2.16
CA ILE A 8 3.04 11.73 -1.19
C ILE A 8 3.41 10.25 -1.11
N GLY A 9 4.57 9.93 -1.67
CA GLY A 9 5.18 8.62 -1.59
C GLY A 9 6.00 8.43 -0.30
N GLY A 10 6.83 7.40 -0.27
CA GLY A 10 7.76 7.13 0.84
C GLY A 10 8.59 8.34 1.26
N LEU A 11 8.64 8.63 2.57
CA LEU A 11 9.40 9.76 3.16
C LEU A 11 10.26 9.31 4.34
N ALA A 12 11.46 9.88 4.42
CA ALA A 12 12.26 9.82 5.64
C ALA A 12 11.57 10.61 6.76
N ALA A 13 11.71 10.16 8.01
CA ALA A 13 11.05 10.78 9.16
C ALA A 13 11.35 12.30 9.29
N ARG A 14 12.60 12.70 9.01
CA ARG A 14 13.05 14.11 9.03
C ARG A 14 12.32 15.03 8.06
N ASP A 15 11.74 14.47 7.00
CA ASP A 15 11.12 15.25 5.93
C ASP A 15 9.61 15.44 6.11
N ARG A 16 8.98 14.62 6.97
CA ARG A 16 7.52 14.57 7.14
C ARG A 16 6.93 15.91 7.59
N ALA A 17 7.56 16.59 8.54
CA ALA A 17 7.06 17.87 9.07
C ALA A 17 7.01 18.95 7.97
N ARG A 18 8.06 19.05 7.15
CA ARG A 18 8.12 19.99 6.03
C ARG A 18 7.09 19.66 4.95
N VAL A 19 6.96 18.39 4.58
CA VAL A 19 6.00 17.96 3.56
C VAL A 19 4.56 18.20 4.05
N LYS A 20 4.26 17.92 5.32
CA LYS A 20 2.98 18.24 5.95
C LYS A 20 2.69 19.73 5.89
N ALA A 21 3.64 20.57 6.30
CA ALA A 21 3.47 22.03 6.25
C ALA A 21 3.20 22.54 4.82
N PHE A 22 3.91 22.00 3.83
CA PHE A 22 3.66 22.30 2.42
C PHE A 22 2.24 21.91 1.99
N ALA A 23 1.80 20.68 2.31
CA ALA A 23 0.49 20.16 1.90
C ALA A 23 -0.67 20.92 2.56
N LEU A 24 -0.57 21.24 3.86
CA LEU A 24 -1.54 22.07 4.59
C LEU A 24 -1.64 23.47 3.98
N ARG A 25 -0.50 24.11 3.74
CA ARG A 25 -0.45 25.46 3.14
C ARG A 25 -1.02 25.49 1.74
N LEU A 26 -0.73 24.48 0.92
CA LEU A 26 -1.25 24.40 -0.46
C LEU A 26 -2.77 24.15 -0.45
N ASN A 27 -3.28 23.38 0.51
CA ASN A 27 -4.71 23.03 0.64
C ASN A 27 -5.31 22.41 -0.64
N ALA A 28 -4.49 21.66 -1.37
CA ALA A 28 -4.90 20.86 -2.53
C ALA A 28 -5.23 19.42 -2.07
N PRO A 29 -5.97 18.62 -2.86
CA PRO A 29 -6.20 17.21 -2.56
C PRO A 29 -4.89 16.42 -2.45
N VAL A 30 -4.74 15.66 -1.37
CA VAL A 30 -3.54 14.87 -1.05
C VAL A 30 -3.87 13.39 -1.05
N TYR A 31 -3.07 12.59 -1.75
CA TYR A 31 -3.01 11.15 -1.52
C TYR A 31 -1.68 10.80 -0.89
N ALA A 32 -1.71 10.13 0.26
CA ALA A 32 -0.52 9.72 0.98
C ALA A 32 -0.54 8.20 1.17
N GLU A 33 0.49 7.52 0.65
CA GLU A 33 0.65 6.07 0.80
C GLU A 33 1.21 5.74 2.20
N PRO A 34 1.14 4.47 2.68
CA PRO A 34 1.59 4.12 4.02
C PRO A 34 3.04 4.58 4.31
N LEU A 35 3.95 4.38 3.36
CA LEU A 35 5.37 4.72 3.51
C LEU A 35 5.65 6.22 3.64
N SER A 36 4.68 7.09 3.31
CA SER A 36 4.81 8.52 3.56
C SER A 36 4.91 8.84 5.06
N GLY A 37 4.31 8.01 5.92
CA GLY A 37 4.08 8.30 7.33
C GLY A 37 3.11 9.45 7.57
N LEU A 38 2.32 9.85 6.56
CA LEU A 38 1.33 10.93 6.60
C LEU A 38 -0.09 10.46 6.21
N ARG A 39 -0.26 9.16 5.92
CA ARG A 39 -1.52 8.54 5.48
C ARG A 39 -2.65 8.68 6.50
N GLU A 40 -2.32 8.70 7.78
CA GLU A 40 -3.28 8.79 8.90
C GLU A 40 -3.35 10.20 9.54
N ASP A 41 -2.74 11.21 8.92
CA ASP A 41 -2.71 12.57 9.45
C ASP A 41 -4.09 13.25 9.31
N ARG A 42 -4.66 13.69 10.44
CA ARG A 42 -6.02 14.25 10.50
C ARG A 42 -6.15 15.67 9.95
N GLU A 43 -5.04 16.41 9.87
CA GLU A 43 -5.07 17.81 9.44
C GLU A 43 -4.96 17.90 7.91
N LEU A 44 -4.32 16.91 7.28
CA LEU A 44 -4.13 16.90 5.84
C LEU A 44 -5.46 16.73 5.07
N PRO A 45 -5.61 17.41 3.91
CA PRO A 45 -6.76 17.25 3.02
C PRO A 45 -6.65 15.93 2.23
N LEU A 46 -6.70 14.81 2.94
CA LEU A 46 -6.49 13.48 2.42
C LEU A 46 -7.66 12.97 1.58
N ILE A 47 -7.34 12.29 0.49
CA ILE A 47 -8.23 11.45 -0.32
C ILE A 47 -8.25 10.08 0.33
N THR A 48 -9.44 9.60 0.67
CA THR A 48 -9.63 8.41 1.52
C THR A 48 -10.28 7.24 0.80
N SER A 49 -10.96 7.47 -0.33
CA SER A 49 -11.65 6.43 -1.12
C SER A 49 -10.73 5.61 -2.01
N GLY A 50 -9.42 5.89 -2.03
CA GLY A 50 -8.43 5.09 -2.75
C GLY A 50 -8.09 5.61 -4.16
N GLU A 51 -7.32 4.82 -4.90
CA GLU A 51 -6.68 5.28 -6.15
C GLU A 51 -7.67 5.56 -7.29
N ARG A 52 -8.82 4.87 -7.31
CA ARG A 52 -9.83 5.06 -8.36
C ARG A 52 -10.49 6.44 -8.32
N MET A 53 -10.51 7.09 -7.16
CA MET A 53 -10.92 8.50 -7.05
C MET A 53 -9.94 9.43 -7.74
N LEU A 54 -8.65 9.10 -7.74
CA LEU A 54 -7.61 9.93 -8.36
C LEU A 54 -7.83 10.07 -9.86
N ALA A 55 -8.21 8.96 -10.52
CA ALA A 55 -8.55 8.94 -11.94
C ALA A 55 -9.79 9.78 -12.30
N ARG A 56 -10.67 10.07 -11.32
CA ARG A 56 -11.93 10.81 -11.50
C ARG A 56 -11.89 12.23 -10.92
N GLY A 57 -10.71 12.69 -10.48
CA GLY A 57 -10.58 13.94 -9.73
C GLY A 57 -10.48 15.23 -10.56
N ASN A 58 -10.48 15.13 -11.90
CA ASN A 58 -10.35 16.27 -12.83
C ASN A 58 -9.22 17.24 -12.45
N PHE A 59 -8.06 16.69 -12.12
CA PHE A 59 -6.86 17.45 -11.77
C PHE A 59 -6.21 18.07 -13.01
N ASP A 60 -5.50 19.18 -12.83
CA ASP A 60 -4.75 19.87 -13.91
C ASP A 60 -3.23 19.71 -13.81
N GLY A 61 -2.78 18.88 -12.87
CA GLY A 61 -1.39 18.49 -12.71
C GLY A 61 -1.19 17.61 -11.48
N VAL A 62 -0.01 17.01 -11.37
CA VAL A 62 0.40 16.20 -10.23
C VAL A 62 1.67 16.76 -9.63
N VAL A 63 1.67 16.96 -8.32
CA VAL A 63 2.87 17.25 -7.53
C VAL A 63 3.22 16.00 -6.75
N ARG A 64 4.26 15.28 -7.20
CA ARG A 64 4.77 14.12 -6.46
C ARG A 64 5.81 14.57 -5.46
N VAL A 65 5.67 14.12 -4.21
CA VAL A 65 6.60 14.40 -3.11
C VAL A 65 7.04 13.08 -2.47
N GLY A 66 8.34 12.91 -2.25
CA GLY A 66 8.91 11.67 -1.70
C GLY A 66 9.22 10.63 -2.79
N ASN A 67 9.32 9.36 -2.42
CA ASN A 67 9.71 8.25 -3.30
C ASN A 67 8.69 7.98 -4.41
N VAL A 68 9.02 7.07 -5.34
CA VAL A 68 8.13 6.64 -6.43
C VAL A 68 6.87 5.98 -5.83
N PRO A 69 5.65 6.52 -6.07
CA PRO A 69 4.43 5.98 -5.49
C PRO A 69 4.11 4.55 -5.92
N THR A 70 3.40 3.81 -5.09
CA THR A 70 3.04 2.39 -5.36
C THR A 70 1.82 2.20 -6.26
N LEU A 71 1.06 3.27 -6.50
CA LEU A 71 -0.23 3.28 -7.17
C LEU A 71 -0.16 2.87 -8.64
N ARG A 72 -1.21 2.22 -9.15
CA ARG A 72 -1.36 2.01 -10.59
C ARG A 72 -1.61 3.35 -11.28
N PHE A 73 -2.40 4.23 -10.66
CA PHE A 73 -2.61 5.61 -11.14
C PHE A 73 -1.30 6.31 -11.50
N TRP A 74 -0.24 6.15 -10.69
CA TRP A 74 1.06 6.73 -10.98
C TRP A 74 1.62 6.24 -12.32
N ARG A 75 1.53 4.93 -12.60
CA ARG A 75 2.02 4.36 -13.86
C ARG A 75 1.17 4.77 -15.05
N ASP A 76 -0.14 4.98 -14.86
CA ASP A 76 -1.03 5.44 -15.93
C ASP A 76 -0.73 6.88 -16.36
N LEU A 77 -0.05 7.69 -15.52
CA LEU A 77 0.44 9.02 -15.92
C LEU A 77 1.45 8.97 -17.08
N GLU A 78 2.09 7.82 -17.31
CA GLU A 78 2.99 7.64 -18.45
C GLU A 78 2.24 7.76 -19.79
N SER A 79 0.96 7.42 -19.82
CA SER A 79 0.12 7.41 -21.03
C SER A 79 -0.85 8.59 -21.11
N ASN A 80 -0.74 9.58 -20.21
CA ASN A 80 -1.57 10.79 -20.24
C ASN A 80 -0.73 12.07 -20.22
N ASP A 81 -1.34 13.18 -20.64
CA ASP A 81 -0.68 14.48 -20.79
C ASP A 81 -0.69 15.33 -19.51
N LEU A 82 -1.11 14.77 -18.37
CA LEU A 82 -1.27 15.53 -17.13
C LEU A 82 0.11 16.03 -16.64
N PRO A 83 0.38 17.34 -16.49
CA PRO A 83 1.71 17.82 -16.12
C PRO A 83 2.15 17.30 -14.74
N VAL A 84 3.39 16.83 -14.61
CA VAL A 84 3.93 16.29 -13.35
C VAL A 84 5.19 17.05 -12.94
N VAL A 85 5.27 17.42 -11.66
CA VAL A 85 6.49 17.95 -11.03
C VAL A 85 6.84 17.07 -9.84
N HIS A 86 8.12 16.78 -9.65
CA HIS A 86 8.61 15.91 -8.59
C HIS A 86 9.46 16.68 -7.57
N TYR A 87 9.26 16.39 -6.29
CA TYR A 87 10.09 16.82 -5.18
C TYR A 87 10.57 15.59 -4.42
N SER A 88 11.88 15.30 -4.48
CA SER A 88 12.43 14.05 -3.94
C SER A 88 13.87 14.21 -3.50
N ALA A 89 14.26 13.44 -2.50
CA ALA A 89 15.66 13.30 -2.11
C ALA A 89 16.44 12.33 -3.01
N LEU A 90 15.73 11.43 -3.71
CA LEU A 90 16.30 10.45 -4.63
C LEU A 90 16.10 10.87 -6.09
N PRO A 91 17.01 10.48 -7.01
CA PRO A 91 16.96 10.85 -8.42
C PRO A 91 15.87 10.11 -9.22
N PHE A 92 15.11 9.23 -8.58
CA PHE A 92 14.16 8.36 -9.27
C PHE A 92 12.82 9.06 -9.48
N THR A 93 12.49 9.30 -10.76
CA THR A 93 11.21 9.89 -11.16
C THR A 93 10.09 8.87 -11.11
N GLY A 94 10.34 7.66 -11.62
CA GLY A 94 9.32 6.63 -11.84
C GLY A 94 8.41 6.89 -13.05
N LEU A 95 8.66 7.97 -13.79
CA LEU A 95 8.04 8.35 -15.06
C LEU A 95 9.14 8.81 -16.03
N THR A 96 8.91 8.70 -17.33
CA THR A 96 9.88 9.20 -18.34
C THR A 96 9.87 10.73 -18.50
N ARG A 97 8.94 11.40 -17.82
CA ARG A 97 8.68 12.85 -17.93
C ARG A 97 8.51 13.49 -16.56
N GLY A 98 8.54 14.82 -16.55
CA GLY A 98 8.34 15.65 -15.36
C GLY A 98 9.66 16.19 -14.78
N GLU A 99 9.61 17.42 -14.29
CA GLU A 99 10.78 18.08 -13.72
C GLU A 99 11.05 17.56 -12.30
N LEU A 100 12.28 17.06 -12.05
CA LEU A 100 12.72 16.65 -10.73
C LEU A 100 13.40 17.82 -10.00
N ARG A 101 12.94 18.08 -8.78
CA ARG A 101 13.49 19.09 -7.90
C ARG A 101 13.89 18.47 -6.55
N PRO A 102 14.91 19.03 -5.89
CA PRO A 102 15.23 18.71 -4.50
C PRO A 102 14.03 18.96 -3.57
N LEU A 103 13.92 18.15 -2.51
CA LEU A 103 12.79 18.23 -1.58
C LEU A 103 12.76 19.54 -0.76
N ASP A 104 13.91 20.18 -0.57
CA ASP A 104 14.04 21.52 0.04
C ASP A 104 13.61 22.66 -0.88
N ALA A 105 13.47 22.43 -2.18
CA ALA A 105 12.93 23.39 -3.13
C ALA A 105 11.38 23.42 -3.18
N LEU A 106 10.70 22.77 -2.23
CA LEU A 106 9.24 22.79 -2.14
C LEU A 106 8.73 24.25 -2.09
N PRO A 107 7.84 24.64 -3.03
CA PRO A 107 7.57 26.05 -3.23
C PRO A 107 6.67 26.61 -2.13
N GLU A 108 6.88 27.89 -1.84
CA GLU A 108 5.92 28.69 -1.09
C GLU A 108 4.81 29.14 -2.02
N ARG A 109 3.62 28.54 -1.86
CA ARG A 109 2.45 28.86 -2.67
C ARG A 109 1.31 29.35 -1.79
N ARG A 110 0.49 30.22 -2.37
CA ARG A 110 -0.77 30.65 -1.75
C ARG A 110 -1.72 29.44 -1.62
N PRO A 111 -2.53 29.40 -0.55
CA PRO A 111 -3.51 28.35 -0.35
C PRO A 111 -4.53 28.35 -1.48
N MET A 112 -4.89 27.14 -1.92
CA MET A 112 -5.93 26.93 -2.91
C MET A 112 -7.30 26.90 -2.23
N ARG A 113 -8.33 27.33 -2.96
CA ARG A 113 -9.71 27.15 -2.52
C ARG A 113 -10.01 25.65 -2.47
N ARG A 114 -10.52 25.19 -1.33
CA ARG A 114 -10.90 23.79 -1.13
C ARG A 114 -12.04 23.41 -2.07
N ASP A 115 -11.88 22.27 -2.75
CA ASP A 115 -12.93 21.68 -3.59
C ASP A 115 -13.85 20.81 -2.73
N GLU A 116 -14.83 21.46 -2.08
CA GLU A 116 -15.79 20.78 -1.21
C GLU A 116 -16.59 19.69 -1.92
N ALA A 117 -16.92 19.91 -3.21
CA ALA A 117 -17.67 18.94 -3.99
C ALA A 117 -16.85 17.66 -4.24
N PHE A 118 -15.55 17.81 -4.52
CA PHE A 118 -14.64 16.67 -4.65
C PHE A 118 -14.51 15.90 -3.33
N PHE A 119 -14.28 16.58 -2.20
CA PHE A 119 -14.16 15.91 -0.91
C PHE A 119 -15.47 15.29 -0.40
N ALA A 120 -16.63 15.87 -0.76
CA ALA A 120 -17.91 15.24 -0.48
C ALA A 120 -18.06 13.91 -1.22
N ARG A 121 -17.70 13.87 -2.52
CA ARG A 121 -17.67 12.62 -3.29
C ARG A 121 -16.65 11.62 -2.75
N ASP A 122 -15.44 12.06 -2.38
CA ASP A 122 -14.44 11.18 -1.77
C ASP A 122 -14.98 10.50 -0.51
N ARG A 123 -15.61 11.26 0.40
CA ARG A 123 -16.23 10.70 1.60
C ARG A 123 -17.34 9.71 1.28
N GLU A 124 -18.24 10.05 0.35
CA GLU A 124 -19.32 9.16 -0.07
C GLU A 124 -18.78 7.82 -0.58
N TYR A 125 -17.76 7.83 -1.44
CA TYR A 125 -17.14 6.62 -1.97
C TYR A 125 -16.40 5.83 -0.89
N ALA A 126 -15.74 6.50 0.05
CA ALA A 126 -15.09 5.85 1.18
C ALA A 126 -16.11 5.16 2.11
N GLU A 127 -17.24 5.81 2.40
CA GLU A 127 -18.34 5.26 3.20
C GLU A 127 -18.99 4.06 2.52
N ARG A 128 -19.24 4.14 1.21
CA ARG A 128 -19.77 3.02 0.41
C ARG A 128 -18.80 1.84 0.40
N PHE A 129 -17.49 2.09 0.27
CA PHE A 129 -16.49 1.04 0.35
C PHE A 129 -16.45 0.40 1.74
N ALA A 130 -16.51 1.19 2.82
CA ALA A 130 -16.59 0.67 4.19
C ALA A 130 -17.80 -0.25 4.37
N LYS A 131 -18.96 0.12 3.81
CA LYS A 131 -20.18 -0.71 3.82
C LYS A 131 -19.98 -2.05 3.10
N ILE A 132 -19.28 -2.06 1.96
CA ILE A 132 -18.96 -3.32 1.25
C ILE A 132 -18.15 -4.25 2.16
N LEU A 133 -17.16 -3.71 2.88
CA LEU A 133 -16.35 -4.51 3.81
C LEU A 133 -17.14 -4.97 5.05
N ASP A 134 -18.18 -4.25 5.46
CA ASP A 134 -19.09 -4.65 6.55
C ASP A 134 -20.05 -5.76 6.11
N GLU A 135 -20.51 -5.72 4.86
CA GLU A 135 -21.37 -6.75 4.26
C GLU A 135 -20.60 -8.04 3.93
N GLU A 136 -19.29 -7.94 3.70
CA GLU A 136 -18.41 -9.07 3.35
C GLU A 136 -17.25 -9.21 4.36
N PRO A 137 -17.55 -9.45 5.66
CA PRO A 137 -16.57 -9.37 6.75
C PRO A 137 -15.48 -10.46 6.69
N HIS A 138 -15.73 -11.53 5.93
CA HIS A 138 -14.80 -12.65 5.74
C HIS A 138 -14.02 -12.56 4.41
N SER A 139 -14.14 -11.44 3.69
CA SER A 139 -13.32 -11.15 2.51
C SER A 139 -11.88 -10.82 2.88
N GLU A 140 -10.93 -11.12 1.98
CA GLU A 140 -9.51 -10.75 2.14
C GLU A 140 -9.34 -9.26 2.47
N LEU A 141 -10.05 -8.36 1.77
CA LEU A 141 -10.03 -6.92 2.05
C LEU A 141 -10.57 -6.57 3.44
N ALA A 142 -11.67 -7.18 3.87
CA ALA A 142 -12.21 -6.95 5.22
C ALA A 142 -11.25 -7.48 6.30
N MET A 143 -10.52 -8.55 6.03
CA MET A 143 -9.47 -9.06 6.92
C MET A 143 -8.29 -8.08 7.04
N PHE A 144 -7.86 -7.43 5.97
CA PHE A 144 -6.86 -6.35 6.05
C PHE A 144 -7.35 -5.20 6.95
N ARG A 145 -8.62 -4.80 6.81
CA ARG A 145 -9.23 -3.78 7.68
C ARG A 145 -9.26 -4.25 9.14
N ALA A 146 -9.74 -5.46 9.40
CA ALA A 146 -9.84 -6.03 10.74
C ALA A 146 -8.46 -6.15 11.41
N LEU A 147 -7.46 -6.66 10.68
CA LEU A 147 -6.08 -6.74 11.14
C LEU A 147 -5.57 -5.36 11.55
N SER A 148 -5.73 -4.34 10.70
CA SER A 148 -5.25 -2.99 11.02
C SER A 148 -5.90 -2.37 12.27
N LEU A 149 -7.12 -2.80 12.62
CA LEU A 149 -7.83 -2.37 13.82
C LEU A 149 -7.38 -3.15 15.07
N GLU A 150 -6.98 -4.42 14.92
CA GLU A 150 -6.45 -5.28 15.98
C GLU A 150 -5.03 -4.92 16.41
N LEU A 151 -4.16 -4.52 15.47
CA LEU A 151 -2.77 -4.18 15.78
C LEU A 151 -2.66 -3.07 16.82
N ARG A 152 -1.78 -3.22 17.81
CA ARG A 152 -1.54 -2.20 18.84
C ARG A 152 -1.12 -0.87 18.22
N VAL A 153 -1.45 0.24 18.88
CA VAL A 153 -0.89 1.54 18.48
C VAL A 153 0.63 1.48 18.46
N GLU A 154 1.25 2.27 17.60
CA GLU A 154 2.70 2.32 17.41
C GLU A 154 3.33 0.99 16.95
N THR A 155 2.55 0.08 16.36
CA THR A 155 3.11 -1.12 15.69
C THR A 155 3.98 -0.73 14.48
N ARG A 156 5.07 -1.46 14.29
CA ARG A 156 5.91 -1.43 13.10
C ARG A 156 5.35 -2.42 12.07
N VAL A 157 4.89 -1.92 10.93
CA VAL A 157 4.22 -2.72 9.89
C VAL A 157 5.08 -2.75 8.63
N TYR A 158 5.68 -3.90 8.35
CA TYR A 158 6.37 -4.18 7.11
C TYR A 158 5.39 -4.70 6.07
N LEU A 159 5.32 -4.03 4.93
CA LEU A 159 4.37 -4.32 3.85
C LEU A 159 5.10 -4.97 2.67
N GLY A 160 4.72 -6.20 2.36
CA GLY A 160 5.29 -6.93 1.26
C GLY A 160 4.89 -6.37 -0.10
N ASN A 161 5.78 -6.52 -1.08
CA ASN A 161 5.47 -6.18 -2.47
C ASN A 161 4.31 -7.01 -3.03
N SER A 162 3.84 -6.66 -4.23
CA SER A 162 2.66 -7.25 -4.87
C SER A 162 1.33 -6.74 -4.25
N LEU A 163 0.40 -7.62 -3.90
CA LEU A 163 -0.91 -7.26 -3.35
C LEU A 163 -0.89 -6.73 -1.91
N PRO A 164 -0.10 -7.28 -0.95
CA PRO A 164 -0.16 -6.85 0.45
C PRO A 164 -0.06 -5.33 0.68
N ILE A 165 0.95 -4.67 0.09
CA ILE A 165 1.09 -3.21 0.21
C ILE A 165 -0.10 -2.43 -0.40
N ARG A 166 -0.70 -2.95 -1.47
CA ARG A 166 -1.82 -2.29 -2.18
C ARG A 166 -3.14 -2.48 -1.45
N GLU A 167 -3.38 -3.68 -0.92
CA GLU A 167 -4.58 -4.00 -0.18
C GLU A 167 -4.55 -3.37 1.21
N TRP A 168 -3.37 -3.26 1.83
CA TRP A 168 -3.21 -2.44 3.01
C TRP A 168 -3.56 -0.96 2.73
N ASP A 169 -3.01 -0.37 1.67
CA ASP A 169 -3.29 1.02 1.34
C ASP A 169 -4.79 1.27 1.07
N LEU A 170 -5.44 0.31 0.41
CA LEU A 170 -6.87 0.33 0.09
C LEU A 170 -7.78 0.15 1.32
N ALA A 171 -7.56 -0.90 2.13
CA ALA A 171 -8.54 -1.37 3.10
C ALA A 171 -8.15 -1.17 4.58
N ALA A 172 -6.85 -0.99 4.89
CA ALA A 172 -6.45 -0.78 6.28
C ALA A 172 -7.01 0.55 6.82
N THR A 173 -7.26 0.60 8.12
CA THR A 173 -7.74 1.81 8.80
C THR A 173 -6.86 3.01 8.51
N ARG A 174 -7.50 4.17 8.36
CA ARG A 174 -6.83 5.48 8.25
C ARG A 174 -6.88 6.26 9.57
N ALA A 175 -7.34 5.64 10.66
CA ALA A 175 -7.29 6.24 11.99
C ALA A 175 -5.82 6.44 12.42
N PRO A 176 -5.48 7.49 13.19
CA PRO A 176 -4.12 7.70 13.66
C PRO A 176 -3.74 6.63 14.69
N ARG A 177 -3.07 5.57 14.21
CA ARG A 177 -2.58 4.46 15.04
C ARG A 177 -1.12 4.62 15.45
N GLY A 178 -0.40 5.62 14.92
CA GLY A 178 1.04 5.78 15.14
C GLY A 178 1.89 4.70 14.46
N PHE A 179 1.33 3.98 13.48
CA PHE A 179 2.06 2.94 12.77
C PHE A 179 3.33 3.48 12.11
N THR A 180 4.39 2.66 12.10
CA THR A 180 5.59 2.93 11.31
C THR A 180 5.65 1.90 10.19
N TYR A 181 5.73 2.37 8.95
CA TYR A 181 5.70 1.51 7.78
C TYR A 181 7.09 1.34 7.16
N GLU A 182 7.35 0.15 6.61
CA GLU A 182 8.54 -0.15 5.81
C GLU A 182 8.20 -1.13 4.68
N ALA A 183 8.92 -1.04 3.56
CA ALA A 183 8.80 -1.97 2.44
C ALA A 183 9.99 -1.84 1.48
N ASN A 184 10.40 -2.95 0.86
CA ASN A 184 11.45 -2.95 -0.18
C ASN A 184 10.92 -2.41 -1.53
N ARG A 185 10.81 -1.09 -1.65
CA ARG A 185 10.24 -0.38 -2.84
C ARG A 185 11.23 0.18 -3.84
N GLY A 186 12.51 -0.19 -3.73
CA GLY A 186 13.54 0.16 -4.72
C GLY A 186 13.33 -0.61 -6.04
N ALA A 187 13.73 -1.88 -6.04
CA ALA A 187 13.53 -2.77 -7.19
C ALA A 187 12.19 -3.52 -7.19
N ASN A 188 11.41 -3.42 -6.09
CA ASN A 188 10.12 -4.07 -5.90
C ASN A 188 10.17 -5.62 -5.96
N GLY A 189 11.33 -6.21 -5.65
CA GLY A 189 11.53 -7.66 -5.64
C GLY A 189 10.76 -8.37 -4.52
N ILE A 190 10.42 -9.65 -4.74
CA ILE A 190 9.80 -10.52 -3.72
C ILE A 190 10.83 -11.27 -2.86
N ASP A 191 12.09 -11.18 -3.25
CA ASP A 191 13.25 -11.75 -2.59
C ASP A 191 13.64 -10.96 -1.33
N GLY A 192 14.12 -11.69 -0.31
CA GLY A 192 14.75 -11.13 0.89
C GLY A 192 13.85 -10.32 1.82
N GLN A 193 12.52 -10.32 1.62
CA GLN A 193 11.62 -9.46 2.39
C GLN A 193 11.44 -9.89 3.85
N LEU A 194 11.44 -11.20 4.15
CA LEU A 194 11.39 -11.68 5.53
C LEU A 194 12.72 -11.37 6.24
N SER A 195 13.84 -11.57 5.53
CA SER A 195 15.19 -11.24 5.99
C SER A 195 15.32 -9.74 6.31
N THR A 196 14.83 -8.86 5.42
CA THR A 196 14.77 -7.40 5.69
C THR A 196 13.89 -7.11 6.90
N PHE A 197 12.70 -7.70 6.99
CA PHE A 197 11.80 -7.51 8.12
C PHE A 197 12.47 -7.87 9.46
N PHE A 198 13.12 -9.02 9.55
CA PHE A 198 13.83 -9.45 10.76
C PHE A 198 14.92 -8.47 11.17
N GLY A 199 15.72 -7.97 10.21
CA GLY A 199 16.73 -6.95 10.47
C GLY A 199 16.15 -5.59 10.88
N TRP A 200 14.94 -5.28 10.42
CA TRP A 200 14.22 -4.04 10.73
C TRP A 200 13.44 -4.07 12.05
N CYS A 201 13.29 -5.26 12.66
CA CYS A 201 12.54 -5.42 13.91
C CYS A 201 13.18 -4.65 15.08
N GLU A 202 12.36 -3.95 15.84
CA GLU A 202 12.77 -3.19 17.02
C GLU A 202 12.34 -3.91 18.31
N PRO A 203 13.24 -4.12 19.30
CA PRO A 203 12.91 -4.85 20.53
C PRO A 203 11.78 -4.26 21.37
N SER A 204 11.65 -2.94 21.39
CA SER A 204 10.70 -2.21 22.24
C SER A 204 9.30 -2.06 21.63
N ARG A 205 9.08 -2.55 20.41
CA ARG A 205 7.84 -2.36 19.65
C ARG A 205 7.31 -3.67 19.11
N ASP A 206 6.01 -3.71 18.83
CA ASP A 206 5.43 -4.82 18.08
C ASP A 206 5.82 -4.70 16.60
N ASN A 207 6.27 -5.80 16.01
CA ASN A 207 6.69 -5.86 14.62
C ASN A 207 5.75 -6.81 13.86
N VAL A 208 5.21 -6.37 12.74
CA VAL A 208 4.30 -7.15 11.91
C VAL A 208 4.80 -7.13 10.47
N CYS A 209 4.89 -8.29 9.85
CA CYS A 209 5.22 -8.44 8.44
C CYS A 209 4.02 -9.01 7.70
N ILE A 210 3.62 -8.39 6.59
CA ILE A 210 2.49 -8.85 5.78
C ILE A 210 2.99 -9.11 4.36
N VAL A 211 3.05 -10.36 3.95
CA VAL A 211 3.62 -10.77 2.65
C VAL A 211 2.69 -11.76 1.93
N GLY A 212 2.85 -11.91 0.63
CA GLY A 212 2.21 -12.99 -0.12
C GLY A 212 2.96 -14.32 0.07
N ASP A 213 2.28 -15.42 -0.22
CA ASP A 213 2.85 -16.78 -0.26
C ASP A 213 4.15 -16.89 -1.06
N LEU A 214 4.18 -16.44 -2.32
CA LEU A 214 5.39 -16.53 -3.15
C LEU A 214 6.56 -15.72 -2.58
N THR A 215 6.27 -14.61 -1.89
CA THR A 215 7.29 -13.80 -1.20
C THR A 215 7.86 -14.57 0.00
N ALA A 216 7.00 -15.23 0.79
CA ALA A 216 7.45 -16.07 1.89
C ALA A 216 8.23 -17.31 1.40
N ILE A 217 7.83 -17.91 0.28
CA ILE A 217 8.54 -19.05 -0.35
C ILE A 217 9.91 -18.62 -0.86
N TYR A 218 10.04 -17.43 -1.45
CA TYR A 218 11.32 -16.94 -1.97
C TYR A 218 12.39 -16.75 -0.88
N ASP A 219 11.94 -16.45 0.34
CA ASP A 219 12.79 -16.14 1.50
C ASP A 219 12.57 -17.15 2.65
N LEU A 220 12.30 -18.41 2.28
CA LEU A 220 11.86 -19.48 3.20
C LEU A 220 12.86 -19.73 4.34
N ASN A 221 14.15 -19.53 4.09
CA ASN A 221 15.19 -19.77 5.08
C ASN A 221 15.33 -18.62 6.08
N ALA A 222 14.80 -17.42 5.80
CA ALA A 222 14.99 -16.20 6.61
C ALA A 222 14.85 -16.37 8.13
N PRO A 223 13.92 -17.19 8.68
CA PRO A 223 13.78 -17.34 10.13
C PRO A 223 14.99 -17.97 10.83
N TRP A 224 16.00 -18.47 10.11
CA TRP A 224 17.27 -18.94 10.68
C TRP A 224 17.94 -17.93 11.63
N ILE A 225 17.70 -16.62 11.42
CA ILE A 225 18.27 -15.54 12.23
C ILE A 225 17.51 -15.33 13.55
N VAL A 226 16.28 -15.83 13.69
CA VAL A 226 15.39 -15.56 14.83
C VAL A 226 16.04 -15.81 16.19
N PRO A 227 16.79 -16.90 16.44
CA PRO A 227 17.47 -17.11 17.72
C PRO A 227 18.48 -16.01 18.09
N GLN A 228 18.97 -15.26 17.10
CA GLN A 228 19.93 -14.17 17.27
C GLN A 228 19.24 -12.81 17.50
N LEU A 229 17.91 -12.73 17.33
CA LEU A 229 17.13 -11.51 17.45
C LEU A 229 16.74 -11.15 18.89
N GLY A 230 17.08 -11.98 19.88
CA GLY A 230 16.74 -11.76 21.29
C GLY A 230 15.22 -11.67 21.51
N HIS A 231 14.77 -10.82 22.42
CA HIS A 231 13.36 -10.72 22.83
C HIS A 231 12.46 -9.88 21.90
N ARG A 232 12.77 -9.79 20.60
CA ARG A 232 11.95 -9.05 19.64
C ARG A 232 10.62 -9.78 19.42
N ARG A 233 9.51 -9.07 19.63
CA ARG A 233 8.17 -9.58 19.31
C ARG A 233 7.85 -9.31 17.85
N PHE A 234 7.60 -10.37 17.08
CA PHE A 234 7.18 -10.23 15.70
C PHE A 234 6.03 -11.18 15.35
N ARG A 235 5.21 -10.78 14.37
CA ARG A 235 4.16 -11.60 13.77
C ARG A 235 4.32 -11.56 12.25
N ILE A 236 4.36 -12.73 11.62
CA ILE A 236 4.40 -12.86 10.16
C ILE A 236 3.01 -13.26 9.69
N ILE A 237 2.47 -12.50 8.76
CA ILE A 237 1.15 -12.70 8.16
C ILE A 237 1.38 -13.01 6.69
N ILE A 238 1.03 -14.24 6.30
CA ILE A 238 1.20 -14.72 4.94
C ILE A 238 -0.17 -14.81 4.29
N ILE A 239 -0.37 -14.01 3.25
CA ILE A 239 -1.55 -14.08 2.39
C ILE A 239 -1.33 -15.22 1.39
N ASN A 240 -1.87 -16.39 1.70
CA ASN A 240 -1.74 -17.60 0.89
C ASN A 240 -2.93 -17.77 -0.06
N ASN A 241 -2.90 -17.05 -1.18
CA ASN A 241 -3.91 -17.16 -2.24
C ASN A 241 -3.43 -18.02 -3.43
N ARG A 242 -2.41 -18.85 -3.20
CA ARG A 242 -1.89 -19.90 -4.10
C ARG A 242 -1.27 -19.35 -5.38
N GLY A 243 -0.40 -18.36 -5.25
CA GLY A 243 0.43 -17.84 -6.34
C GLY A 243 0.37 -16.34 -6.53
N GLY A 244 0.94 -15.86 -7.63
CA GLY A 244 1.07 -14.46 -8.01
C GLY A 244 -0.24 -13.81 -8.44
N ARG A 245 -1.21 -13.68 -7.53
CA ARG A 245 -2.57 -13.18 -7.86
C ARG A 245 -2.63 -11.74 -8.34
N ILE A 246 -1.57 -10.95 -8.19
CA ILE A 246 -1.45 -9.65 -8.87
C ILE A 246 -1.61 -9.76 -10.40
N PHE A 247 -1.16 -10.85 -11.00
CA PHE A 247 -1.20 -11.06 -12.45
C PHE A 247 -2.63 -11.25 -12.96
N SER A 248 -3.55 -11.73 -12.12
CA SER A 248 -4.99 -11.80 -12.45
C SER A 248 -5.61 -10.43 -12.74
N ARG A 249 -5.00 -9.35 -12.19
CA ARG A 249 -5.46 -7.96 -12.35
C ARG A 249 -4.83 -7.26 -13.56
N VAL A 250 -3.87 -7.90 -14.24
CA VAL A 250 -3.20 -7.31 -15.40
C VAL A 250 -4.02 -7.61 -16.66
N GLY A 251 -4.65 -6.58 -17.24
CA GLY A 251 -5.55 -6.71 -18.39
C GLY A 251 -4.92 -7.44 -19.58
N SER A 252 -3.65 -7.19 -19.88
CA SER A 252 -2.94 -7.83 -21.00
C SER A 252 -2.73 -9.34 -20.84
N LEU A 253 -2.79 -9.86 -19.61
CA LEU A 253 -2.65 -11.29 -19.34
C LEU A 253 -3.98 -12.04 -19.43
N ARG A 254 -5.13 -11.34 -19.58
CA ARG A 254 -6.45 -11.97 -19.70
C ARG A 254 -6.64 -12.73 -21.01
N ALA A 255 -5.89 -12.37 -22.05
CA ALA A 255 -5.95 -13.02 -23.36
C ALA A 255 -5.13 -14.32 -23.44
N LEU A 256 -4.30 -14.61 -22.44
CA LEU A 256 -3.53 -15.86 -22.40
C LEU A 256 -4.44 -17.04 -22.03
N ASP A 257 -4.07 -18.22 -22.53
CA ASP A 257 -4.68 -19.48 -22.10
C ASP A 257 -4.66 -19.58 -20.56
N PRO A 258 -5.80 -19.87 -19.89
CA PRO A 258 -5.87 -19.89 -18.43
C PRO A 258 -4.87 -20.85 -17.78
N LYS A 259 -4.70 -22.05 -18.33
CA LYS A 259 -3.75 -23.05 -17.78
C LYS A 259 -2.31 -22.59 -17.95
N LEU A 260 -1.99 -21.94 -19.06
CA LEU A 260 -0.68 -21.36 -19.30
C LEU A 260 -0.38 -20.22 -18.33
N ARG A 261 -1.36 -19.33 -18.10
CA ARG A 261 -1.26 -18.22 -17.15
C ARG A 261 -1.03 -18.74 -15.73
N GLU A 262 -1.82 -19.70 -15.29
CA GLU A 262 -1.68 -20.33 -13.97
C GLU A 262 -0.30 -20.96 -13.79
N ARG A 263 0.17 -21.71 -14.78
CA ARG A 263 1.42 -22.47 -14.69
C ARG A 263 2.68 -21.60 -14.83
N LEU A 264 2.70 -20.61 -15.72
CA LEU A 264 3.92 -19.87 -16.05
C LEU A 264 4.01 -18.49 -15.41
N ILE A 265 2.87 -17.88 -15.09
CA ILE A 265 2.83 -16.49 -14.62
C ILE A 265 2.42 -16.44 -13.15
N GLU A 266 1.28 -17.05 -12.82
CA GLU A 266 0.80 -17.07 -11.44
C GLU A 266 1.58 -18.07 -10.57
N ASN A 267 2.23 -19.07 -11.17
CA ASN A 267 2.99 -20.10 -10.46
C ASN A 267 2.16 -20.73 -9.32
N VAL A 268 0.96 -21.20 -9.66
CA VAL A 268 0.02 -21.77 -8.69
C VAL A 268 0.65 -22.96 -7.95
N HIS A 269 0.42 -23.01 -6.64
CA HIS A 269 0.99 -24.04 -5.75
C HIS A 269 0.02 -24.46 -4.64
N GLU A 270 0.34 -25.58 -4.00
CA GLU A 270 -0.43 -26.14 -2.87
C GLU A 270 0.38 -26.11 -1.55
N VAL A 271 1.35 -25.20 -1.44
CA VAL A 271 2.17 -25.06 -0.23
C VAL A 271 1.33 -24.50 0.92
N HIS A 272 1.42 -25.17 2.07
CA HIS A 272 0.99 -24.63 3.35
C HIS A 272 2.18 -24.45 4.31
N PHE A 273 2.06 -23.49 5.22
CA PHE A 273 3.19 -22.97 6.00
C PHE A 273 3.36 -23.62 7.38
N GLN A 274 2.50 -24.57 7.79
CA GLN A 274 2.62 -25.20 9.12
C GLN A 274 3.93 -25.97 9.28
N ARG A 275 4.34 -26.73 8.24
CA ARG A 275 5.60 -27.49 8.29
C ARG A 275 6.82 -26.56 8.27
N TRP A 276 6.74 -25.49 7.49
CA TRP A 276 7.78 -24.46 7.44
C TRP A 276 7.97 -23.80 8.80
N ALA A 277 6.90 -23.37 9.46
CA ALA A 277 7.00 -22.74 10.76
C ALA A 277 7.48 -23.70 11.86
N ARG A 278 7.03 -24.97 11.81
CA ARG A 278 7.52 -26.01 12.72
C ARG A 278 9.03 -26.24 12.61
N MET A 279 9.62 -26.07 11.42
CA MET A 279 11.07 -26.15 11.23
C MET A 279 11.82 -25.11 12.07
N TRP A 280 11.19 -23.97 12.35
CA TRP A 280 11.77 -22.82 13.03
C TRP A 280 11.23 -22.60 14.45
N ASP A 281 10.49 -23.56 15.00
CA ASP A 281 9.82 -23.44 16.31
C ASP A 281 8.90 -22.20 16.40
N ILE A 282 8.20 -21.91 15.30
CA ILE A 282 7.25 -20.80 15.19
C ILE A 282 5.82 -21.35 15.25
N ASP A 283 5.01 -20.80 16.14
CA ASP A 283 3.58 -21.09 16.21
C ASP A 283 2.83 -20.55 14.99
N VAL A 284 1.91 -21.34 14.44
CA VAL A 284 1.08 -20.96 13.28
C VAL A 284 -0.38 -21.07 13.62
N THR A 285 -1.13 -20.05 13.21
CA THR A 285 -2.58 -20.09 13.11
C THR A 285 -2.95 -19.87 11.65
N GLU A 286 -3.70 -20.81 11.07
CA GLU A 286 -4.25 -20.67 9.73
C GLU A 286 -5.67 -20.11 9.84
N LEU A 287 -5.93 -19.01 9.13
CA LEU A 287 -7.24 -18.41 9.01
C LEU A 287 -7.71 -18.61 7.57
N LEU A 288 -8.87 -19.22 7.39
CA LEU A 288 -9.45 -19.47 6.08
C LEU A 288 -10.49 -18.37 5.77
N PRO A 289 -10.21 -17.45 4.82
CA PRO A 289 -11.22 -16.50 4.36
C PRO A 289 -12.35 -17.22 3.63
N ASP A 290 -13.52 -16.57 3.55
CA ASP A 290 -14.56 -16.97 2.63
C ASP A 290 -14.19 -16.47 1.23
N GLU A 291 -13.83 -17.40 0.34
CA GLU A 291 -13.46 -17.11 -1.05
C GLU A 291 -14.60 -16.42 -1.80
N GLU A 292 -15.84 -16.85 -1.58
CA GLU A 292 -17.01 -16.24 -2.21
C GLU A 292 -17.29 -14.85 -1.66
N SER A 293 -17.05 -14.63 -0.36
CA SER A 293 -17.09 -13.27 0.22
C SER A 293 -16.03 -12.37 -0.40
N SER A 294 -14.82 -12.89 -0.64
CA SER A 294 -13.76 -12.15 -1.32
C SER A 294 -14.14 -11.78 -2.75
N LYS A 295 -14.73 -12.71 -3.52
CA LYS A 295 -15.24 -12.44 -4.88
C LYS A 295 -16.34 -11.37 -4.87
N ARG A 296 -17.34 -11.49 -3.98
CA ARG A 296 -18.42 -10.50 -3.87
C ARG A 296 -17.91 -9.13 -3.46
N ALA A 297 -16.96 -9.04 -2.53
CA ALA A 297 -16.36 -7.77 -2.11
C ALA A 297 -15.67 -7.08 -3.29
N TRP A 298 -14.88 -7.81 -4.09
CA TRP A 298 -14.23 -7.26 -5.28
C TRP A 298 -15.25 -6.87 -6.36
N GLN A 299 -16.28 -7.68 -6.60
CA GLN A 299 -17.35 -7.35 -7.55
C GLN A 299 -18.07 -6.05 -7.15
N LYS A 300 -18.53 -5.95 -5.90
CA LYS A 300 -19.19 -4.74 -5.37
C LYS A 300 -18.27 -3.53 -5.43
N TYR A 301 -16.98 -3.71 -5.15
CA TYR A 301 -15.98 -2.65 -5.29
C TYR A 301 -15.82 -2.25 -6.76
N ASP A 302 -15.80 -3.17 -7.71
CA ASP A 302 -15.76 -2.85 -9.14
C ASP A 302 -17.00 -2.09 -9.61
N GLU A 303 -18.20 -2.53 -9.20
CA GLU A 303 -19.47 -1.86 -9.48
C GLU A 303 -19.54 -0.45 -8.89
N LEU A 304 -18.93 -0.20 -7.71
CA LEU A 304 -18.82 1.13 -7.12
C LEU A 304 -18.12 2.13 -8.08
N TRP A 305 -17.19 1.64 -8.90
CA TRP A 305 -16.39 2.43 -9.85
C TRP A 305 -16.71 2.12 -11.31
N ALA A 306 -17.87 1.52 -11.60
CA ALA A 306 -18.40 1.47 -12.96
C ALA A 306 -19.00 2.82 -13.38
#